data_AF-A0A8T7GRA3-F1
#
_entry.id   AF-A0A8T7GRA3-F1
#
_cell.length_a   1.000
_cell.length_b   1.000
_cell.length_c   1.000
_cell.angle_alpha   90.00
_cell.angle_beta   90.00
_cell.angle_gamma   90.00
#
_symmetry.space_group_name_H-M   'P 1'
#
loop_
_entity.id
_entity.type
_entity.pdbx_description
1 polymer ?
#
loop_
_entity_poly.entity_id
_entity_poly.type
_entity_poly.pdbx_seq_one_letter_code
_entity_poly.pdbx_strand_id
1 'polypeptide(L)' 'SWCGKLGCEEKIKEETGADIRVIPFDDSLDMKTCVYCNEPSTKTVFFAKAY' A
#
# COMPACT_ATOMS: atom_id res chain seq x y z
N SER A 1 3.35 3.84 0.41
CA SER A 1 2.21 4.39 1.15
C SER A 1 0.90 3.97 0.50
N TRP A 2 -0.07 3.51 1.28
CA TRP A 2 -1.32 2.92 0.81
C TRP A 2 -2.53 3.61 1.46
N CYS A 3 -3.62 3.75 0.69
CA CYS A 3 -4.84 4.46 1.11
C CYS A 3 -5.80 3.63 1.98
N GLY A 4 -5.53 2.34 2.21
CA GLY A 4 -6.44 1.47 2.97
C GLY A 4 -7.60 0.87 2.15
N LYS A 5 -7.67 1.14 0.84
CA LYS A 5 -8.72 0.60 -0.04
C LYS A 5 -8.30 -0.75 -0.60
N LEU A 6 -9.14 -1.77 -0.38
CA LEU A 6 -8.95 -3.11 -0.92
C LEU A 6 -8.78 -3.10 -2.45
N GLY A 7 -9.60 -2.31 -3.16
CA GLY A 7 -9.51 -2.20 -4.62
C GLY A 7 -8.18 -1.63 -5.13
N CYS A 8 -7.43 -0.88 -4.31
CA CYS A 8 -6.06 -0.47 -4.68
C CYS A 8 -5.07 -1.63 -4.48
N GLU A 9 -5.24 -2.43 -3.42
CA GLU A 9 -4.41 -3.60 -3.18
C GLU A 9 -4.59 -4.66 -4.26
N GLU A 10 -5.83 -4.99 -4.61
CA GLU A 10 -6.14 -5.97 -5.66
C GLU A 10 -5.53 -5.57 -7.00
N LYS A 11 -5.67 -4.29 -7.39
CA LYS A 11 -5.06 -3.80 -8.63
C LYS A 11 -3.54 -3.81 -8.61
N ILE A 12 -2.92 -3.44 -7.48
CA ILE A 12 -1.45 -3.56 -7.33
C ILE A 12 -1.03 -5.02 -7.49
N LYS A 13 -1.78 -5.96 -6.93
CA LYS A 13 -1.52 -7.40 -7.06
C LYS A 13 -1.70 -7.90 -8.48
N GLU A 14 -2.74 -7.48 -9.19
CA GLU A 14 -2.98 -7.86 -10.58
C GLU A 14 -1.92 -7.29 -11.52
N GLU A 15 -1.55 -6.01 -11.36
CA GLU A 15 -0.60 -5.36 -12.25
C GLU A 15 0.86 -5.70 -11.94
N THR A 16 1.20 -5.86 -10.66
CA THR A 16 2.59 -6.04 -10.22
C THR A 16 2.88 -7.43 -9.68
N GLY A 17 1.88 -8.21 -9.27
CA GLY A 17 2.08 -9.46 -8.52
C GLY A 17 2.56 -9.26 -7.08
N ALA A 18 2.61 -8.02 -6.58
CA ALA A 18 3.01 -7.71 -5.21
C ALA A 18 1.77 -7.53 -4.32
N ASP A 19 1.86 -8.05 -3.10
CA ASP A 19 0.77 -8.04 -2.11
C ASP A 19 1.27 -7.37 -0.81
N ILE A 20 0.36 -6.92 0.05
CA ILE A 20 0.72 -6.25 1.31
C ILE A 20 1.20 -7.30 2.31
N ARG A 21 2.48 -7.25 2.67
CA ARG A 21 3.06 -8.21 3.62
C ARG A 21 3.07 -7.72 5.05
N VAL A 22 3.36 -6.43 5.23
CA VAL A 22 3.53 -5.85 6.57
C VAL A 22 2.93 -4.46 6.57
N ILE A 23 2.07 -4.22 7.57
CA ILE A 23 1.59 -2.90 7.94
C ILE A 23 2.31 -2.54 9.25
N PRO A 24 3.38 -1.72 9.22
CA PRO A 24 4.02 -1.23 10.43
C PRO A 24 3.00 -0.56 11.36
N PHE A 25 3.10 -0.85 12.65
CA PHE A 25 2.27 -0.23 13.69
C PHE A 25 2.77 1.18 14.05
N ASP A 26 4.05 1.44 13.83
CA ASP A 26 4.67 2.76 14.00
C ASP A 26 4.43 3.57 12.72
N ASP A 27 3.22 4.12 12.62
CA ASP A 27 2.86 5.07 11.56
C ASP A 27 3.52 6.42 11.90
N SER A 28 4.81 6.53 11.61
CA SER A 28 5.44 7.83 11.40
C SER A 28 4.77 8.43 10.15
N LEU A 29 3.65 9.11 10.36
CA LEU A 29 2.77 9.67 9.35
C LEU A 29 3.46 10.81 8.59
N ASP A 30 4.45 10.47 7.77
CA ASP A 30 4.78 11.30 6.63
C ASP A 30 3.54 11.29 5.74
N MET A 31 2.87 12.44 5.63
CA MET A 31 1.73 12.63 4.74
C MET A 31 2.16 12.33 3.30
N LYS A 32 2.05 11.07 2.92
CA LYS A 32 2.38 10.56 1.59
C LYS A 32 1.09 10.28 0.83
N THR A 33 1.18 10.30 -0.48
CA THR A 33 0.09 9.89 -1.36
C THR A 33 0.13 8.37 -1.56
N CYS A 34 -1.03 7.79 -1.85
CA CYS A 34 -1.15 6.39 -2.18
C CYS A 34 -0.42 6.12 -3.50
N VAL A 35 0.40 5.07 -3.51
CA VAL A 35 1.17 4.66 -4.70
C VAL A 35 0.29 4.34 -5.91
N TYR A 36 -0.99 3.99 -5.69
CA TYR A 36 -1.92 3.64 -6.75
C TYR A 36 -2.88 4.79 -7.10
N CYS A 37 -3.72 5.22 -6.15
CA CYS A 37 -4.78 6.20 -6.43
C CYS A 37 -4.36 7.66 -6.25
N ASN A 38 -3.12 7.94 -5.83
CA ASN A 38 -2.62 9.28 -5.50
C ASN A 38 -3.39 10.04 -4.40
N GLU A 39 -4.38 9.41 -3.76
CA GLU A 39 -5.10 9.96 -2.61
C GLU A 39 -4.21 10.02 -1.36
N PRO A 40 -4.53 10.86 -0.35
CA PRO A 40 -3.80 10.88 0.90
C PRO A 40 -3.73 9.47 1.53
N SER A 41 -2.51 9.01 1.78
CA SER A 41 -2.28 7.72 2.41
C SER A 41 -2.47 7.85 3.92
N THR A 42 -3.20 6.90 4.49
CA THR A 42 -3.38 6.80 5.93
C THR A 42 -2.33 5.92 6.59
N LYS A 43 -1.68 5.03 5.81
CA LYS A 43 -0.70 4.09 6.32
C LYS A 43 0.47 3.87 5.37
N THR A 44 1.65 3.66 5.94
CA THR A 44 2.78 3.08 5.20
C THR A 44 2.68 1.57 5.24
N VAL A 45 2.73 0.91 4.08
CA VAL A 45 2.69 -0.56 3.98
C VAL A 45 3.82 -1.04 3.08
N PHE A 46 4.30 -2.26 3.36
CA PHE A 46 5.34 -2.92 2.58
C PHE A 46 4.70 -3.91 1.61
N PHE A 47 4.95 -3.70 0.32
CA PHE A 47 4.56 -4.60 -0.76
C PHE A 47 5.72 -5.53 -1.09
N ALA A 48 5.45 -6.83 -1.26
CA ALA A 48 6.44 -7.78 -1.76
C ALA A 48 5.78 -8.85 -2.64
N LYS A 49 6.53 -9.32 -3.65
CA LYS A 49 6.13 -10.46 -4.49
C LYS A 49 6.48 -11.77 -3.80
N ALA A 50 5.55 -12.72 -3.81
CA ALA A 50 5.85 -14.11 -3.43
C ALA A 50 6.62 -14.79 -4.58
N TYR A 51 7.54 -15.70 -4.24
CA TYR A 51 8.22 -16.57 -5.21
C TYR A 51 7.36 -17.80 -5.51
#